data_AF-A0A974SW24-F1
#
_entry.id   AF-A0A974SW24-F1
#
_cell.length_a   1.000
_cell.length_b   1.000
_cell.length_c   1.000
_cell.angle_alpha   90.00
_cell.angle_beta   90.00
_cell.angle_gamma   90.00
#
_symmetry.space_group_name_H-M   'P 1'
#
loop_
_entity.id
_entity.type
_entity.pdbx_description
1 polymer ?
#
loop_
_entity_poly.entity_id
_entity_poly.type
_entity_poly.pdbx_seq_one_letter_code
_entity_poly.pdbx_strand_id
1 'polypeptide(L)'
;MRKRCKRRFHVANGLKLAAQPWKVQSVFAPIERVLHRMQADGVIDCAQGRPVFHEDGRGGWYEVVAALRGVIQFHQLAEARHGIEAEVDGMVRLANKLDLAAPIFEEDIATVYADIESCKRQALRLTIDEATDIVKTIQISAAFDQIKLAPTASPERSLQAAGKQPRASTQHQEAA
;
A
#
# COMPACT_ATOMS: atom_id res chain seq x y z
N MET A 1 22.09 -40.21 -35.54
CA MET A 1 22.04 -39.35 -34.32
C MET A 1 20.76 -38.52 -34.35
N ARG A 2 19.94 -38.46 -33.28
CA ARG A 2 18.75 -37.59 -33.22
C ARG A 2 19.15 -36.22 -32.64
N LYS A 3 18.89 -35.12 -33.37
CA LYS A 3 19.21 -33.76 -32.91
C LYS A 3 18.33 -33.39 -31.72
N ARG A 4 18.93 -33.14 -30.55
CA ARG A 4 18.22 -32.80 -29.31
C ARG A 4 17.79 -31.34 -29.34
N CYS A 5 16.59 -31.04 -29.84
CA CYS A 5 16.03 -29.69 -29.83
C CYS A 5 15.98 -29.13 -28.40
N LYS A 6 16.84 -28.14 -28.11
CA LYS A 6 16.77 -27.37 -26.88
C LYS A 6 15.45 -26.58 -26.89
N ARG A 7 14.47 -26.99 -26.08
CA ARG A 7 13.26 -26.19 -25.85
C ARG A 7 13.70 -24.87 -25.22
N ARG A 8 13.66 -23.77 -25.98
CA ARG A 8 13.69 -22.43 -25.41
C ARG A 8 12.40 -22.27 -24.63
N PHE A 9 12.48 -22.24 -23.30
CA PHE A 9 11.42 -21.65 -22.50
C PHE A 9 11.23 -20.22 -23.01
N HIS A 10 10.07 -19.92 -23.60
CA HIS A 10 9.65 -18.54 -23.68
C HIS A 10 9.35 -18.09 -22.25
N VAL A 11 9.91 -16.95 -21.85
CA VAL A 11 9.33 -16.22 -20.72
C VAL A 11 7.88 -15.95 -21.12
N ALA A 12 6.95 -16.31 -20.24
CA ALA A 12 5.54 -16.44 -20.60
C ALA A 12 4.82 -15.08 -20.55
N ASN A 13 5.38 -14.11 -21.27
CA ASN A 13 4.86 -12.75 -21.42
C ASN A 13 3.38 -12.83 -21.84
N GLY A 14 2.50 -12.24 -21.05
CA GLY A 14 1.07 -12.24 -21.32
C GLY A 14 0.27 -13.43 -20.77
N LEU A 15 0.82 -14.24 -19.85
CA LEU A 15 -0.02 -15.17 -19.06
C LEU A 15 -1.08 -14.39 -18.27
N LYS A 16 -2.37 -14.72 -18.45
CA LYS A 16 -3.47 -14.10 -17.70
C LYS A 16 -3.50 -14.53 -16.24
N LEU A 17 -3.91 -13.62 -15.35
CA LEU A 17 -4.18 -13.94 -13.94
C LEU A 17 -5.31 -14.98 -13.78
N ALA A 18 -6.22 -15.09 -14.76
CA ALA A 18 -7.17 -16.21 -14.88
C ALA A 18 -6.52 -17.61 -14.91
N ALA A 19 -5.24 -17.74 -15.28
CA ALA A 19 -4.50 -19.01 -15.22
C ALA A 19 -3.89 -19.29 -13.82
N GLN A 20 -3.94 -18.31 -12.90
CA GLN A 20 -3.43 -18.40 -11.53
C GLN A 20 -4.39 -17.72 -10.53
N PRO A 21 -5.70 -18.08 -10.50
CA PRO A 21 -6.73 -17.34 -9.75
C PRO A 21 -6.48 -17.31 -8.23
N TRP A 22 -5.77 -18.31 -7.70
CA TRP A 22 -5.35 -18.33 -6.29
C TRP A 22 -4.47 -17.14 -5.91
N LYS A 23 -3.74 -16.51 -6.85
CA LYS A 23 -3.02 -15.26 -6.59
C LYS A 23 -3.98 -14.10 -6.31
N VAL A 24 -5.03 -13.97 -7.13
CA VAL A 24 -6.07 -12.95 -6.94
C VAL A 24 -6.76 -13.19 -5.61
N GLN A 25 -7.18 -14.44 -5.34
CA GLN A 25 -7.81 -14.79 -4.06
C GLN A 25 -6.89 -14.55 -2.85
N SER A 26 -5.57 -14.75 -2.97
CA SER A 26 -4.63 -14.46 -1.86
C SER A 26 -4.52 -12.98 -1.48
N VAL A 27 -4.91 -12.05 -2.38
CA VAL A 27 -4.95 -10.61 -2.08
C VAL A 27 -6.25 -10.23 -1.35
N PHE A 28 -7.38 -10.83 -1.74
CA PHE A 28 -8.69 -10.51 -1.13
C PHE A 28 -8.96 -11.29 0.16
N ALA A 29 -8.50 -12.52 0.30
CA ALA A 29 -8.82 -13.37 1.45
C ALA A 29 -8.56 -12.73 2.83
N PRO A 30 -7.48 -11.96 3.07
CA PRO A 30 -7.30 -11.27 4.35
C PRO A 30 -8.36 -10.18 4.60
N ILE A 31 -8.76 -9.45 3.56
CA ILE A 31 -9.81 -8.41 3.62
C ILE A 31 -11.18 -9.07 3.87
N GLU A 32 -11.48 -10.16 3.16
CA GLU A 32 -12.72 -10.92 3.32
C GLU A 32 -12.88 -11.51 4.72
N ARG A 33 -11.78 -11.90 5.39
CA ARG A 33 -11.79 -12.30 6.80
C ARG A 33 -12.11 -11.14 7.74
N VAL A 34 -11.55 -9.95 7.49
CA VAL A 34 -11.86 -8.75 8.29
C VAL A 34 -13.34 -8.40 8.18
N LEU A 35 -13.87 -8.37 6.95
CA LEU A 35 -15.29 -8.11 6.68
C LEU A 35 -16.21 -9.13 7.36
N HIS A 36 -15.88 -10.43 7.23
CA HIS A 36 -16.63 -11.51 7.88
C HIS A 36 -16.64 -11.35 9.40
N ARG A 37 -15.50 -10.97 10.00
CA ARG A 37 -15.41 -10.76 11.45
C ARG A 37 -16.20 -9.53 11.91
N MET A 38 -16.16 -8.45 11.14
CA MET A 38 -16.99 -7.26 11.39
C MET A 38 -18.49 -7.58 11.31
N GLN A 39 -18.92 -8.43 10.36
CA GLN A 39 -20.33 -8.82 10.22
C GLN A 39 -20.78 -9.83 11.29
N ALA A 40 -19.94 -10.80 11.65
CA ALA A 40 -20.31 -11.87 12.59
C ALA A 40 -20.16 -11.47 14.07
N ASP A 41 -19.05 -10.82 14.43
CA ASP A 41 -18.69 -10.49 15.83
C ASP A 41 -18.96 -9.01 16.17
N GLY A 42 -19.08 -8.14 15.16
CA GLY A 42 -19.07 -6.67 15.35
C GLY A 42 -17.70 -6.09 15.72
N VAL A 43 -16.61 -6.87 15.60
CA VAL A 43 -15.26 -6.46 16.04
C VAL A 43 -14.23 -6.43 14.90
N ILE A 44 -13.18 -5.65 15.12
CA ILE A 44 -11.98 -5.56 14.29
C ILE A 44 -10.75 -5.46 15.22
N ASP A 45 -9.64 -6.09 14.84
CA ASP A 45 -8.41 -6.00 15.63
C ASP A 45 -7.78 -4.59 15.45
N CYS A 46 -7.29 -3.99 16.53
CA CYS A 46 -6.71 -2.65 16.49
C CYS A 46 -5.34 -2.60 17.19
N ALA A 47 -4.37 -1.95 16.54
CA ALA A 47 -3.06 -1.64 17.11
C ALA A 47 -2.87 -0.11 17.15
N GLN A 48 -2.55 0.43 18.33
CA GLN A 48 -2.37 1.89 18.54
C GLN A 48 -3.58 2.72 18.05
N GLY A 49 -4.80 2.18 18.17
CA GLY A 49 -6.03 2.82 17.70
C GLY A 49 -6.32 2.67 16.20
N ARG A 50 -5.44 2.03 15.41
CA ARG A 50 -5.64 1.77 13.98
C ARG A 50 -6.14 0.35 13.72
N PRO A 51 -7.13 0.14 12.84
CA PRO A 51 -7.56 -1.19 12.40
C PRO A 51 -6.43 -1.97 11.70
N VAL A 52 -6.18 -3.20 12.14
CA VAL A 52 -5.13 -4.10 11.63
C VAL A 52 -5.66 -5.50 11.34
N PHE A 53 -4.91 -6.27 10.56
CA PHE A 53 -5.15 -7.69 10.32
C PHE A 53 -3.83 -8.47 10.24
N HIS A 54 -3.89 -9.78 10.49
CA HIS A 54 -2.77 -10.69 10.28
C HIS A 54 -2.83 -11.34 8.89
N GLU A 55 -1.70 -11.41 8.20
CA GLU A 55 -1.53 -12.10 6.90
C GLU A 55 -0.64 -13.33 7.08
N ASP A 56 -1.23 -14.51 6.90
CA ASP A 56 -0.64 -15.78 7.34
C ASP A 56 0.34 -16.38 6.31
N GLY A 57 0.38 -15.84 5.09
CA GLY A 57 1.23 -16.31 4.00
C GLY A 57 2.67 -15.77 4.06
N ARG A 58 2.86 -14.49 4.45
CA ARG A 58 4.20 -13.91 4.70
C ARG A 58 4.53 -13.77 6.18
N GLY A 59 3.51 -13.76 7.06
CA GLY A 59 3.65 -13.52 8.48
C GLY A 59 3.85 -12.03 8.78
N GLY A 60 2.77 -11.32 9.09
CA GLY A 60 2.84 -9.90 9.41
C GLY A 60 1.51 -9.30 9.82
N TRP A 61 1.60 -8.20 10.57
CA TRP A 61 0.46 -7.32 10.88
C TRP A 61 0.44 -6.16 9.90
N TYR A 62 -0.73 -5.92 9.31
CA TYR A 62 -0.94 -4.92 8.27
C TYR A 62 -2.13 -4.01 8.63
N GLU A 63 -2.02 -2.72 8.34
CA GLU A 63 -3.08 -1.75 8.58
C GLU A 63 -4.19 -1.89 7.52
N VAL A 64 -5.44 -2.11 7.95
CA VAL A 64 -6.58 -2.40 7.06
C VAL A 64 -6.83 -1.23 6.10
N VAL A 65 -6.77 0.01 6.61
CA VAL A 65 -6.96 1.22 5.80
C VAL A 65 -5.91 1.29 4.69
N ALA A 66 -4.62 1.15 5.02
CA ALA A 66 -3.53 1.17 4.05
C ALA A 66 -3.65 0.05 2.99
N ALA A 67 -4.04 -1.16 3.40
CA ALA A 67 -4.27 -2.28 2.48
C ALA A 67 -5.43 -2.01 1.52
N LEU A 68 -6.58 -1.50 2.02
CA LEU A 68 -7.72 -1.11 1.19
C LEU A 68 -7.32 -0.01 0.17
N ARG A 69 -6.60 1.04 0.60
CA ARG A 69 -6.12 2.09 -0.32
C ARG A 69 -5.23 1.52 -1.43
N GLY A 70 -4.33 0.59 -1.10
CA GLY A 70 -3.46 -0.07 -2.09
C GLY A 70 -4.23 -0.91 -3.13
N VAL A 71 -5.28 -1.62 -2.69
CA VAL A 71 -6.18 -2.37 -3.58
C VAL A 71 -6.98 -1.42 -4.46
N ILE A 72 -7.64 -0.40 -3.89
CA ILE A 72 -8.38 0.63 -4.65
C ILE A 72 -7.48 1.26 -5.73
N GLN A 73 -6.26 1.68 -5.37
CA GLN A 73 -5.31 2.29 -6.29
C GLN A 73 -4.88 1.34 -7.41
N PHE A 74 -4.73 0.04 -7.13
CA PHE A 74 -4.44 -0.97 -8.16
C PHE A 74 -5.58 -1.06 -9.18
N HIS A 75 -6.83 -1.13 -8.72
CA HIS A 75 -7.99 -1.30 -9.60
C HIS A 75 -8.29 -0.03 -10.42
N GLN A 76 -8.15 1.16 -9.83
CA GLN A 76 -8.23 2.44 -10.54
C GLN A 76 -7.13 2.60 -11.60
N LEU A 77 -5.88 2.20 -11.29
CA LEU A 77 -4.78 2.28 -12.25
C LEU A 77 -4.87 1.20 -13.36
N ALA A 78 -5.47 0.04 -13.06
CA ALA A 78 -5.80 -0.98 -14.04
C ALA A 78 -6.86 -0.49 -15.05
N GLU A 79 -7.90 0.19 -14.56
CA GLU A 79 -8.92 0.82 -15.40
C GLU A 79 -8.33 1.89 -16.31
N ALA A 80 -7.62 2.87 -15.72
CA ALA A 80 -7.02 4.00 -16.43
C ALA A 80 -5.98 3.60 -17.51
N ARG A 81 -5.41 2.39 -17.41
CA ARG A 81 -4.41 1.87 -18.38
C ARG A 81 -4.96 0.89 -19.40
N HIS A 82 -5.94 0.06 -19.02
CA HIS A 82 -6.38 -1.09 -19.82
C HIS A 82 -7.86 -1.02 -20.24
N GLY A 83 -8.62 0.00 -19.82
CA GLY A 83 -10.04 0.14 -20.15
C GLY A 83 -10.90 -0.99 -19.58
N ILE A 84 -10.54 -1.48 -18.38
CA ILE A 84 -11.25 -2.53 -17.68
C ILE A 84 -11.81 -1.92 -16.40
N GLU A 85 -13.12 -1.69 -16.33
CA GLU A 85 -13.78 -1.06 -15.18
C GLU A 85 -13.83 -1.98 -13.95
N ALA A 86 -13.87 -1.39 -12.74
CA ALA A 86 -14.27 -2.07 -11.51
C ALA A 86 -14.90 -1.11 -10.49
N GLU A 87 -15.97 -1.57 -9.83
CA GLU A 87 -16.59 -0.85 -8.71
C GLU A 87 -15.67 -0.89 -7.48
N VAL A 88 -15.35 0.28 -6.91
CA VAL A 88 -14.46 0.44 -5.73
C VAL A 88 -15.03 1.41 -4.68
N ASP A 89 -16.24 1.91 -4.88
CA ASP A 89 -16.84 2.99 -4.11
C ASP A 89 -17.24 2.57 -2.68
N GLY A 90 -17.65 1.32 -2.49
CA GLY A 90 -17.84 0.72 -1.18
C GLY A 90 -16.53 0.61 -0.41
N MET A 91 -15.45 0.12 -1.05
CA MET A 91 -14.11 0.07 -0.47
C MET A 91 -13.58 1.45 -0.11
N VAL A 92 -13.81 2.47 -0.94
CA VAL A 92 -13.47 3.87 -0.64
C VAL A 92 -14.25 4.38 0.58
N ARG A 93 -15.57 4.13 0.65
CA ARG A 93 -16.41 4.50 1.80
C ARG A 93 -15.98 3.79 3.08
N LEU A 94 -15.70 2.49 3.03
CA LEU A 94 -15.22 1.71 4.17
C LEU A 94 -13.86 2.21 4.66
N ALA A 95 -12.90 2.44 3.75
CA ALA A 95 -11.59 2.98 4.10
C ALA A 95 -11.70 4.36 4.76
N ASN A 96 -12.60 5.23 4.28
CA ASN A 96 -12.88 6.52 4.93
C ASN A 96 -13.51 6.34 6.33
N LYS A 97 -14.47 5.41 6.49
CA LYS A 97 -15.12 5.16 7.79
C LYS A 97 -14.15 4.61 8.84
N LEU A 98 -13.29 3.66 8.46
CA LEU A 98 -12.27 3.09 9.32
C LEU A 98 -11.21 4.13 9.75
N ASP A 99 -10.76 4.97 8.82
CA ASP A 99 -9.76 6.03 9.07
C ASP A 99 -10.30 7.16 9.99
N LEU A 100 -11.59 7.47 9.88
CA LEU A 100 -12.29 8.47 10.70
C LEU A 100 -12.97 7.91 11.96
N ALA A 101 -12.78 6.62 12.26
CA ALA A 101 -13.47 5.88 13.34
C ALA A 101 -15.01 6.07 13.35
N ALA A 102 -15.61 6.20 12.17
CA ALA A 102 -17.04 6.45 11.99
C ALA A 102 -17.86 5.13 12.01
N PRO A 103 -19.18 5.18 12.34
CA PRO A 103 -20.05 4.00 12.30
C PRO A 103 -20.10 3.32 10.93
N ILE A 104 -20.04 1.98 10.96
CA ILE A 104 -20.11 1.08 9.82
C ILE A 104 -21.35 0.20 10.01
N PHE A 105 -22.13 0.02 8.94
CA PHE A 105 -23.39 -0.72 8.93
C PHE A 105 -23.31 -1.94 8.01
N GLU A 106 -24.29 -2.84 8.07
CA GLU A 106 -24.28 -4.07 7.27
C GLU A 106 -24.32 -3.78 5.76
N GLU A 107 -24.99 -2.69 5.35
CA GLU A 107 -25.04 -2.23 3.96
C GLU A 107 -23.67 -1.77 3.43
N ASP A 108 -22.79 -1.22 4.29
CA ASP A 108 -21.41 -0.90 3.89
C ASP A 108 -20.64 -2.19 3.57
N ILE A 109 -20.75 -3.20 4.44
CA ILE A 109 -20.06 -4.49 4.31
C ILE A 109 -20.57 -5.24 3.07
N ALA A 110 -21.89 -5.28 2.86
CA ALA A 110 -22.52 -5.87 1.68
C ALA A 110 -22.07 -5.19 0.38
N THR A 111 -21.95 -3.85 0.37
CA THR A 111 -21.42 -3.12 -0.79
C THR A 111 -19.96 -3.47 -1.06
N VAL A 112 -19.13 -3.57 -0.02
CA VAL A 112 -17.71 -3.91 -0.16
C VAL A 112 -17.51 -5.34 -0.70
N TYR A 113 -18.37 -6.29 -0.36
CA TYR A 113 -18.35 -7.62 -0.99
C TYR A 113 -18.68 -7.57 -2.49
N ALA A 114 -19.59 -6.70 -2.92
CA ALA A 114 -19.90 -6.50 -4.35
C ALA A 114 -18.70 -5.89 -5.11
N ASP A 115 -18.09 -4.83 -4.55
CA ASP A 115 -16.84 -4.24 -5.06
C ASP A 115 -15.73 -5.30 -5.21
N ILE A 116 -15.51 -6.13 -4.18
CA ILE A 116 -14.50 -7.19 -4.19
C ILE A 116 -14.71 -8.17 -5.35
N GLU A 117 -15.95 -8.60 -5.62
CA GLU A 117 -16.26 -9.45 -6.78
C GLU A 117 -16.12 -8.71 -8.12
N SER A 118 -16.38 -7.40 -8.16
CA SER A 118 -16.05 -6.52 -9.31
C SER A 118 -14.53 -6.53 -9.59
N CYS A 119 -13.73 -6.22 -8.57
CA CYS A 119 -12.28 -6.16 -8.61
C CYS A 119 -11.62 -7.52 -8.93
N LYS A 120 -12.14 -8.65 -8.41
CA LYS A 120 -11.70 -10.00 -8.81
C LYS A 120 -11.92 -10.23 -10.30
N ARG A 121 -13.11 -9.92 -10.83
CA ARG A 121 -13.45 -10.06 -12.25
C ARG A 121 -12.56 -9.18 -13.15
N GLN A 122 -12.23 -7.97 -12.73
CA GLN A 122 -11.27 -7.08 -13.41
C GLN A 122 -9.86 -7.68 -13.39
N ALA A 123 -9.34 -8.07 -12.22
CA ALA A 123 -7.99 -8.62 -12.05
C ALA A 123 -7.74 -9.88 -12.90
N LEU A 124 -8.71 -10.79 -12.98
CA LEU A 124 -8.57 -12.03 -13.76
C LEU A 124 -8.43 -11.77 -15.28
N ARG A 125 -8.89 -10.62 -15.78
CA ARG A 125 -8.75 -10.22 -17.21
C ARG A 125 -7.33 -9.78 -17.57
N LEU A 126 -6.58 -9.22 -16.62
CA LEU A 126 -5.20 -8.75 -16.77
C LEU A 126 -4.21 -9.91 -16.95
N THR A 127 -3.03 -9.59 -17.50
CA THR A 127 -1.85 -10.45 -17.47
C THR A 127 -1.00 -10.25 -16.23
N ILE A 128 -0.16 -11.23 -15.91
CA ILE A 128 0.79 -11.18 -14.79
C ILE A 128 1.76 -10.00 -14.96
N ASP A 129 2.16 -9.67 -16.20
CA ASP A 129 3.09 -8.58 -16.48
C ASP A 129 2.44 -7.20 -16.27
N GLU A 130 1.22 -7.00 -16.77
CA GLU A 130 0.44 -5.77 -16.56
C GLU A 130 0.19 -5.52 -15.07
N ALA A 131 -0.28 -6.54 -14.33
CA ALA A 131 -0.48 -6.44 -12.89
C ALA A 131 0.83 -6.17 -12.14
N THR A 132 1.95 -6.76 -12.58
CA THR A 132 3.28 -6.49 -11.99
C THR A 132 3.75 -5.06 -12.25
N ASP A 133 3.45 -4.48 -13.41
CA ASP A 133 3.79 -3.09 -13.73
C ASP A 133 2.94 -2.07 -12.95
N ILE A 134 1.65 -2.35 -12.77
CA ILE A 134 0.74 -1.56 -11.92
C ILE A 134 1.27 -1.56 -10.47
N VAL A 135 1.61 -2.73 -9.91
CA VAL A 135 2.19 -2.83 -8.55
C VAL A 135 3.52 -2.08 -8.43
N LYS A 136 4.42 -2.19 -9.42
CA LYS A 136 5.68 -1.42 -9.44
C LYS A 136 5.42 0.08 -9.46
N THR A 137 4.43 0.54 -10.23
CA THR A 137 4.07 1.95 -10.32
C THR A 137 3.61 2.47 -8.95
N ILE A 138 2.74 1.73 -8.26
CA ILE A 138 2.27 2.07 -6.90
C ILE A 138 3.44 2.12 -5.90
N GLN A 139 4.35 1.14 -5.95
CA GLN A 139 5.55 1.12 -5.11
C GLN A 139 6.46 2.33 -5.36
N ILE A 140 6.63 2.74 -6.63
CA ILE A 140 7.40 3.92 -7.02
C ILE A 140 6.73 5.20 -6.49
N SER A 141 5.40 5.36 -6.64
CA SER A 141 4.66 6.49 -6.08
C SER A 141 4.81 6.59 -4.56
N ALA A 142 4.60 5.48 -3.84
CA ALA A 142 4.73 5.44 -2.38
C ALA A 142 6.16 5.78 -1.91
N ALA A 143 7.19 5.33 -2.64
CA ALA A 143 8.58 5.70 -2.35
C ALA A 143 8.85 7.20 -2.60
N PHE A 144 8.29 7.78 -3.68
CA PHE A 144 8.40 9.22 -3.92
C PHE A 144 7.72 10.05 -2.82
N ASP A 145 6.57 9.63 -2.31
CA ASP A 145 5.85 10.38 -1.27
C ASP A 145 6.58 10.32 0.09
N GLN A 146 7.25 9.21 0.41
CA GLN A 146 8.20 9.15 1.54
C GLN A 146 9.38 10.12 1.35
N ILE A 147 9.96 10.17 0.14
CA ILE A 147 11.06 11.09 -0.20
C ILE A 147 10.63 12.56 -0.14
N LYS A 148 9.36 12.89 -0.46
CA LYS A 148 8.80 14.25 -0.32
C LYS A 148 8.55 14.66 1.13
N LEU A 149 8.36 13.72 2.06
CA LEU A 149 8.08 14.00 3.46
C LEU A 149 9.37 14.18 4.31
N ALA A 150 10.48 13.57 3.89
CA ALA A 150 11.78 13.66 4.54
C ALA A 150 12.55 15.01 4.48
N PRO A 151 12.41 15.91 3.49
CA PRO A 151 13.37 17.00 3.25
C PRO A 151 13.09 18.26 4.08
N THR A 152 11.95 18.34 4.76
CA THR A 152 11.58 19.48 5.63
C THR A 152 12.09 19.34 7.06
N ALA A 153 12.67 18.19 7.44
CA ALA A 153 12.95 17.82 8.82
C ALA A 153 14.34 18.21 9.36
N SER A 154 15.11 19.09 8.70
CA SER A 154 16.42 19.57 9.22
C SER A 154 16.96 20.85 8.57
N PRO A 155 16.92 21.98 9.29
CA PRO A 155 17.81 23.12 9.05
C PRO A 155 18.67 23.55 10.26
N GLU A 156 18.70 22.79 11.37
CA GLU A 156 19.30 23.25 12.66
C GLU A 156 20.64 22.60 13.07
N ARG A 157 21.50 22.19 12.12
CA ARG A 157 22.87 21.70 12.45
C ARG A 157 24.03 22.61 12.03
N SER A 158 23.75 23.75 11.39
CA SER A 158 24.79 24.61 10.80
C SER A 158 25.32 25.73 11.70
N LEU A 159 24.64 26.06 12.82
CA LEU A 159 24.94 27.26 13.60
C LEU A 159 25.85 27.06 14.83
N GLN A 160 25.99 25.84 15.36
CA GLN A 160 26.82 25.59 16.57
C GLN A 160 28.33 25.44 16.29
N ALA A 161 28.76 25.47 15.03
CA ALA A 161 30.18 25.38 14.66
C ALA A 161 30.94 26.73 14.71
N ALA A 162 30.23 27.87 14.74
CA ALA A 162 30.79 29.21 14.61
C ALA A 162 31.00 29.95 15.96
N GLY A 163 31.38 29.21 17.01
CA GLY A 163 31.42 29.72 18.40
C GLY A 163 32.79 29.69 19.10
N LYS A 164 33.89 29.46 18.38
CA LYS A 164 35.22 29.23 19.00
C LYS A 164 36.09 30.48 19.04
N GLN A 165 35.78 31.41 19.95
CA GLN A 165 36.62 32.59 20.20
C GLN A 165 38.05 32.19 20.63
N PRO A 166 39.11 32.78 20.05
CA PRO A 166 40.48 32.57 20.52
C PRO A 166 40.78 33.40 21.78
N ARG A 167 41.61 32.87 22.68
CA ARG A 167 42.20 33.66 23.77
C ARG A 167 43.32 34.54 23.23
N ALA A 168 43.28 35.84 23.53
CA ALA A 168 44.43 36.73 23.53
C ALA A 168 44.27 37.74 24.68
N SER A 169 45.37 38.06 25.37
CA SER A 169 45.38 38.87 26.60
C SER A 169 46.36 40.03 26.47
N THR A 170 45.99 41.23 26.94
CA THR A 170 46.88 42.38 27.17
C THR A 170 46.30 43.24 28.31
N GLN A 171 47.16 43.98 29.03
CA GLN A 171 46.84 44.74 30.25
C GLN A 171 46.90 46.27 30.02
N HIS A 172 46.75 47.06 31.11
CA HIS A 172 46.83 48.53 31.20
C HIS A 172 45.57 49.26 30.64
N GLN A 173 45.09 50.39 31.17
CA GLN A 173 45.36 51.19 32.40
C GLN A 173 44.07 52.04 32.69
N GLU A 174 43.83 52.82 33.75
CA GLU A 174 44.63 53.44 34.85
C GLU A 174 43.68 53.76 36.06
N ALA A 175 44.17 54.51 37.06
CA ALA A 175 43.47 55.49 37.91
C ALA A 175 42.49 55.03 39.02
N ALA A 176 43.02 54.90 40.23
CA ALA A 176 42.66 55.77 41.38
C ALA A 176 43.77 55.72 42.45
#